data_AF-A0A820SBF9-F1
#
_entry.id   AF-A0A820SBF9-F1
#
_cell.length_a   1.000
_cell.length_b   1.000
_cell.length_c   1.000
_cell.angle_alpha   90.00
_cell.angle_beta   90.00
_cell.angle_gamma   90.00
#
_symmetry.space_group_name_H-M   'P 1'
#
loop_
_entity.id
_entity.type
_entity.pdbx_description
1 polymer ?
#
loop_
_entity_poly.entity_id
_entity_poly.type
_entity_poly.pdbx_seq_one_letter_code
_entity_poly.pdbx_strand_id
1 'polypeptide(L)'
;ADILLFILPHQFVERTCHAIKSHVKKTAFAVSFSKGFYVSKDKSVDLLSTVISRLLEIPCYVLMGANIASEVAAGKFCEATIGSRNYEHGQLVKGLIQTDEFRLVIKPDTEVIEVLGALKNIV
;
A
#
# COMPACT_ATOMS: atom_id res chain seq x y z
N ALA A 1 -0.26 9.19 14.18
CA ALA A 1 -0.59 9.55 12.79
C ALA A 1 -2.01 9.09 12.47
N ASP A 2 -2.68 9.76 11.55
CA ASP A 2 -4.03 9.40 11.07
C ASP A 2 -3.97 8.59 9.76
N ILE A 3 -2.86 8.73 9.02
CA ILE A 3 -2.57 7.96 7.80
C ILE A 3 -1.17 7.36 7.94
N LEU A 4 -1.03 6.06 7.69
CA LEU A 4 0.23 5.31 7.77
C LEU A 4 0.65 4.82 6.39
N LEU A 5 1.79 5.28 5.87
CA LEU A 5 2.33 4.82 4.59
C LEU A 5 3.35 3.70 4.83
N PHE A 6 3.06 2.50 4.32
CA PHE A 6 3.93 1.33 4.41
C PHE A 6 4.78 1.21 3.14
N ILE A 7 6.02 1.69 3.24
CA ILE A 7 7.03 1.66 2.17
C ILE A 7 8.27 0.90 2.69
N LEU A 8 8.09 -0.39 2.94
CA LEU A 8 9.12 -1.26 3.52
C LEU A 8 9.29 -2.51 2.66
N PRO A 9 10.46 -3.16 2.65
CA PRO A 9 10.58 -4.52 2.13
C PRO A 9 9.56 -5.43 2.81
N HIS A 10 8.84 -6.26 2.04
CA HIS A 10 7.70 -7.06 2.52
C HIS A 10 8.04 -7.93 3.74
N GLN A 11 9.28 -8.46 3.81
CA GLN A 11 9.80 -9.26 4.92
C GLN A 11 9.81 -8.55 6.29
N PHE A 12 9.76 -7.22 6.32
CA PHE A 12 9.80 -6.43 7.57
C PHE A 12 8.43 -5.94 8.02
N VAL A 13 7.37 -6.16 7.23
CA VAL A 13 6.03 -5.63 7.50
C VAL A 13 5.45 -6.18 8.79
N GLU A 14 5.47 -7.50 8.98
CA GLU A 14 4.92 -8.15 10.18
C GLU A 14 5.61 -7.66 11.46
N ARG A 15 6.95 -7.69 11.48
CA ARG A 15 7.75 -7.20 12.62
C ARG A 15 7.43 -5.73 12.95
N THR A 16 7.30 -4.90 11.92
CA THR A 16 6.98 -3.47 12.10
C THR A 16 5.59 -3.29 12.68
N CYS A 17 4.60 -4.03 12.17
CA CYS A 17 3.24 -3.99 12.70
C CYS A 17 3.20 -4.36 14.18
N HIS A 18 3.91 -5.41 14.60
CA HIS A 18 4.00 -5.79 16.01
C HIS A 18 4.62 -4.69 16.89
N ALA A 19 5.67 -4.02 16.41
CA ALA A 19 6.35 -2.98 17.18
C ALA A 19 5.47 -1.74 17.40
N ILE A 20 4.61 -1.39 16.44
CA ILE A 20 3.79 -0.17 16.51
C ILE A 20 2.36 -0.40 16.99
N LYS A 21 1.89 -1.66 17.09
CA LYS A 21 0.49 -2.02 17.32
C LYS A 21 -0.18 -1.23 18.46
N SER A 22 0.49 -1.07 19.60
CA SER A 22 -0.05 -0.38 20.78
C SER A 22 -0.11 1.15 20.67
N HIS A 23 0.47 1.72 19.61
CA HIS A 23 0.62 3.17 19.42
C HIS A 23 -0.17 3.70 18.22
N VAL A 24 -0.91 2.83 17.51
CA VAL A 24 -1.71 3.20 16.34
C VAL A 24 -3.11 3.64 16.78
N LYS A 25 -3.55 4.82 16.32
CA LYS A 25 -4.92 5.29 16.52
C LYS A 25 -5.90 4.33 15.83
N LYS A 26 -6.98 3.94 16.51
CA LYS A 26 -8.03 3.09 15.93
C LYS A 26 -8.80 3.77 14.78
N THR A 27 -8.75 5.09 14.70
CA THR A 27 -9.33 5.89 13.62
C THR A 27 -8.40 6.05 12.42
N ALA A 28 -7.16 5.58 12.49
CA ALA A 28 -6.21 5.68 11.39
C ALA A 28 -6.50 4.65 10.29
N PHE A 29 -5.93 4.88 9.12
CA PHE A 29 -5.85 3.87 8.06
C PHE A 29 -4.43 3.80 7.47
N ALA A 30 -4.13 2.67 6.83
CA ALA A 30 -2.85 2.38 6.22
C ALA A 30 -2.93 2.37 4.69
N VAL A 31 -1.80 2.65 4.03
CA VAL A 31 -1.61 2.51 2.59
C VAL A 31 -0.29 1.79 2.33
N SER A 32 -0.35 0.61 1.71
CA SER A 32 0.83 -0.15 1.33
C SER A 32 1.29 0.17 -0.09
N PHE A 33 2.59 0.40 -0.24
CA PHE A 33 3.30 0.57 -1.52
C PHE A 33 4.13 -0.68 -1.86
N SER A 34 4.08 -1.68 -0.98
CA SER A 34 4.94 -2.85 -1.03
C SER A 34 4.45 -3.79 -2.13
N LYS A 35 5.33 -4.10 -3.08
CA LYS A 35 5.07 -5.07 -4.16
C LYS A 35 5.46 -6.46 -3.70
N GLY A 36 4.54 -7.41 -3.75
CA GLY A 36 4.79 -8.81 -3.41
C GLY A 36 3.74 -9.36 -2.47
N PHE A 37 3.88 -10.65 -2.19
CA PHE A 37 3.02 -11.36 -1.25
C PHE A 37 3.69 -11.52 0.10
N TYR A 38 2.87 -11.67 1.13
CA TYR A 38 3.32 -12.21 2.39
C TYR A 38 3.31 -13.74 2.31
N VAL A 39 4.45 -14.36 2.61
CA VAL A 39 4.56 -15.82 2.70
C VAL A 39 4.73 -16.19 4.15
N SER A 40 3.75 -16.89 4.70
CA SER A 40 3.76 -17.34 6.07
C SER A 40 4.72 -18.53 6.27
N LYS A 41 4.93 -18.93 7.54
CA LYS A 41 5.74 -20.10 7.89
C LYS A 41 5.16 -21.42 7.37
N ASP A 42 3.84 -21.53 7.27
CA ASP A 42 3.12 -22.67 6.69
C ASP A 42 3.07 -22.65 5.15
N LYS A 43 3.78 -21.72 4.51
CA LYS A 43 3.79 -21.50 3.05
C LYS A 43 2.45 -21.07 2.46
N SER A 44 1.54 -20.56 3.29
CA SER A 44 0.36 -19.87 2.79
C SER A 44 0.74 -18.49 2.27
N VAL A 45 0.05 -18.05 1.24
CA VAL A 45 0.29 -16.78 0.55
C VAL A 45 -0.86 -15.85 0.87
N ASP A 46 -0.55 -14.73 1.51
CA ASP A 46 -1.49 -13.67 1.87
C ASP A 46 -1.08 -12.35 1.19
N LEU A 47 -2.05 -11.45 1.06
CA LEU A 47 -1.80 -10.07 0.66
C LEU A 47 -1.23 -9.26 1.82
N LEU A 48 -0.29 -8.35 1.54
CA LEU A 48 0.32 -7.53 2.59
C LEU A 48 -0.71 -6.58 3.20
N SER A 49 -1.62 -6.02 2.40
CA SER A 49 -2.70 -5.17 2.93
C SER A 49 -3.60 -5.93 3.93
N THR A 50 -3.92 -7.20 3.64
CA THR A 50 -4.68 -8.07 4.55
C THR A 50 -3.91 -8.32 5.85
N VAL A 51 -2.60 -8.59 5.76
CA VAL A 51 -1.75 -8.80 6.95
C VAL A 51 -1.66 -7.55 7.81
N ILE A 52 -1.42 -6.38 7.20
CA ILE A 52 -1.36 -5.09 7.91
C ILE A 52 -2.69 -4.80 8.60
N SER A 53 -3.79 -4.95 7.87
CA SER A 53 -5.15 -4.74 8.39
C SER A 53 -5.44 -5.64 9.59
N ARG A 54 -5.10 -6.93 9.50
CA ARG A 54 -5.25 -7.91 10.58
C ARG A 54 -4.40 -7.59 11.81
N LEU A 55 -3.13 -7.21 11.62
CA LEU A 55 -2.21 -6.99 12.74
C LEU A 55 -2.48 -5.69 13.49
N LEU A 56 -2.79 -4.61 12.77
CA LEU A 56 -3.00 -3.28 13.33
C LEU A 56 -4.47 -2.96 13.63
N GLU A 57 -5.40 -3.79 13.15
CA GLU A 57 -6.84 -3.62 13.33
C GLU A 57 -7.34 -2.26 12.78
N ILE A 58 -6.83 -1.88 11.61
CA ILE A 58 -7.20 -0.67 10.88
C ILE A 58 -7.35 -0.98 9.39
N PRO A 59 -8.14 -0.22 8.61
CA PRO A 59 -8.21 -0.41 7.17
C PRO A 59 -6.84 -0.24 6.52
N CYS A 60 -6.50 -1.12 5.57
CA CYS A 60 -5.32 -0.96 4.72
C CYS A 60 -5.71 -0.94 3.25
N TYR A 61 -5.20 0.05 2.52
CA TYR A 61 -5.35 0.22 1.09
C TYR A 61 -4.00 0.05 0.40
N VAL A 62 -3.98 0.16 -0.92
CA VAL A 62 -2.74 -0.01 -1.70
C VAL A 62 -2.55 1.11 -2.71
N LEU A 63 -1.29 1.40 -3.02
CA LEU A 63 -0.88 2.21 -4.16
C LEU A 63 0.08 1.39 -5.02
N MET A 64 -0.34 1.06 -6.24
CA MET A 64 0.40 0.23 -7.17
C MET A 64 0.61 0.97 -8.49
N GLY A 65 1.82 0.87 -9.04
CA GLY A 65 2.16 1.51 -10.30
C GLY A 65 3.55 1.13 -10.81
N ALA A 66 3.83 1.51 -12.05
CA ALA A 66 5.14 1.37 -12.67
C ALA A 66 6.09 2.48 -12.20
N ASN A 67 6.27 2.57 -10.89
CA ASN A 67 6.95 3.70 -10.27
C ASN A 67 8.40 3.30 -9.97
N ILE A 68 9.34 3.74 -10.81
CA ILE A 68 10.78 3.63 -10.52
C ILE A 68 11.15 4.86 -9.70
N ALA A 69 11.61 4.65 -8.46
CA ALA A 69 11.82 5.74 -7.50
C ALA A 69 12.71 6.88 -8.03
N SER A 70 13.76 6.54 -8.79
CA SER A 70 14.65 7.54 -9.41
C SER A 70 13.96 8.37 -10.50
N GLU A 71 13.01 7.80 -11.23
CA GLU A 71 12.27 8.51 -12.27
C GLU A 71 11.22 9.44 -11.67
N VAL A 72 10.51 8.98 -10.63
CA VAL A 72 9.59 9.83 -9.87
C VAL A 72 10.35 11.01 -9.25
N ALA A 73 11.51 10.75 -8.63
CA ALA A 73 12.34 11.80 -8.03
C ALA A 73 12.91 12.79 -9.07
N ALA A 74 13.09 12.36 -10.32
CA ALA A 74 13.54 13.20 -11.42
C ALA A 74 12.40 14.00 -12.08
N GLY A 75 11.17 13.92 -11.56
CA GLY A 75 10.00 14.59 -12.14
C GLY A 75 9.60 14.02 -13.51
N LYS A 76 9.97 12.77 -13.81
CA LYS A 76 9.46 12.12 -15.01
C LYS A 76 7.99 11.75 -14.80
N PHE A 77 7.21 11.98 -15.84
CA PHE A 77 5.81 11.61 -15.86
C PHE A 77 5.61 10.13 -15.52
N CYS A 78 4.78 9.85 -14.53
CA CYS A 78 4.38 8.49 -14.17
C CYS A 78 2.96 8.46 -13.59
N GLU A 79 2.37 7.26 -13.57
CA GLU A 79 1.00 7.05 -13.13
C GLU A 79 0.95 5.89 -12.12
N ALA A 80 0.05 6.02 -11.14
CA ALA A 80 -0.25 4.92 -10.23
C ALA A 80 -1.74 4.84 -9.90
N THR A 81 -2.14 3.65 -9.46
CA THR A 81 -3.50 3.34 -9.05
C THR A 81 -3.57 3.17 -7.54
N ILE A 82 -4.49 3.89 -6.91
CA ILE A 82 -4.89 3.70 -5.53
C ILE A 82 -6.03 2.69 -5.50
N GLY A 83 -5.81 1.53 -4.88
CA GLY A 83 -6.85 0.55 -4.61
C GLY A 83 -7.47 0.78 -3.24
N SER A 84 -8.63 1.41 -3.19
CA SER A 84 -9.34 1.74 -1.94
C SER A 84 -10.83 1.51 -2.05
N ARG A 85 -11.37 0.67 -1.16
CA ARG A 85 -12.82 0.49 -0.98
C ARG A 85 -13.53 1.70 -0.39
N ASN A 86 -12.79 2.56 0.33
CA ASN A 86 -13.31 3.82 0.82
C ASN A 86 -12.85 4.94 -0.12
N TYR A 87 -13.80 5.51 -0.85
CA TYR A 87 -13.49 6.56 -1.83
C TYR A 87 -12.94 7.83 -1.17
N GLU A 88 -13.43 8.21 0.00
CA GLU A 88 -12.95 9.39 0.74
C GLU A 88 -11.48 9.21 1.18
N HIS A 89 -11.14 8.05 1.72
CA HIS A 89 -9.74 7.72 2.03
C HIS A 89 -8.87 7.72 0.77
N GLY A 90 -9.40 7.19 -0.35
CA GLY A 90 -8.73 7.24 -1.64
C GLY A 90 -8.46 8.68 -2.11
N GLN A 91 -9.41 9.59 -1.91
CA GLN A 91 -9.27 11.01 -2.24
C GLN A 91 -8.26 11.72 -1.34
N LEU A 92 -8.25 11.43 -0.04
CA LEU A 92 -7.23 11.95 0.87
C LEU A 92 -5.83 11.52 0.42
N VAL A 93 -5.63 10.23 0.13
CA VAL A 93 -4.35 9.70 -0.35
C VAL A 93 -3.96 10.33 -1.69
N LYS A 94 -4.92 10.48 -2.60
CA LYS A 94 -4.70 11.15 -3.88
C LYS A 94 -4.24 12.59 -3.69
N GLY A 95 -4.90 13.36 -2.83
CA GLY A 95 -4.53 14.76 -2.55
C GLY A 95 -3.17 14.90 -1.85
N LEU A 96 -2.73 13.89 -1.09
CA LEU A 96 -1.44 13.90 -0.41
C LEU A 96 -0.25 13.57 -1.32
N ILE A 97 -0.46 12.77 -2.36
CA ILE A 97 0.62 12.17 -3.15
C ILE A 97 0.68 12.70 -4.58
N GLN A 98 -0.46 13.08 -5.16
CA GLN A 98 -0.51 13.49 -6.56
C GLN A 98 0.27 14.79 -6.79
N THR A 99 1.07 14.81 -7.85
CA THR A 99 1.70 16.01 -8.42
C THR A 99 1.33 16.13 -9.90
N ASP A 100 1.82 17.17 -10.57
CA ASP A 100 1.62 17.34 -12.02
C ASP A 100 2.26 16.20 -12.83
N GLU A 101 3.42 15.72 -12.37
CA GLU A 101 4.20 14.64 -12.96
C GLU A 101 3.77 13.25 -12.46
N PHE A 102 3.11 13.15 -11.30
CA PHE A 102 2.67 11.88 -10.74
C PHE A 102 1.16 11.80 -10.59
N ARG A 103 0.49 11.20 -11.59
CA ARG A 103 -0.98 11.12 -11.65
C ARG A 103 -1.54 9.88 -10.97
N LEU A 104 -2.61 10.07 -10.21
CA LEU A 104 -3.23 9.01 -9.44
C LEU A 104 -4.68 8.74 -9.85
N VAL A 105 -5.02 7.46 -10.03
CA VAL A 105 -6.39 7.00 -10.29
C VAL A 105 -6.87 6.16 -9.12
N ILE A 106 -8.08 6.42 -8.62
CA ILE A 106 -8.69 5.65 -7.54
C ILE A 106 -9.57 4.56 -8.13
N LYS A 107 -9.47 3.35 -7.60
CA LYS A 107 -10.28 2.18 -7.96
C LYS A 107 -10.74 1.44 -6.71
N PRO A 108 -11.93 0.82 -6.72
CA PRO A 108 -12.53 0.24 -5.52
C PRO A 108 -11.90 -1.08 -5.06
N ASP A 109 -11.10 -1.73 -5.91
CA ASP A 109 -10.63 -3.11 -5.69
C ASP A 109 -9.18 -3.17 -5.17
N THR A 110 -9.03 -3.08 -3.84
CA THR A 110 -7.71 -3.13 -3.17
C THR A 110 -6.95 -4.43 -3.49
N GLU A 111 -7.60 -5.59 -3.37
CA GLU A 111 -6.97 -6.90 -3.53
C GLU A 111 -6.53 -7.14 -4.97
N VAL A 112 -7.41 -6.85 -5.93
CA VAL A 112 -7.11 -7.05 -7.36
C VAL A 112 -5.88 -6.24 -7.76
N ILE A 113 -5.83 -4.98 -7.32
CA ILE A 113 -4.71 -4.08 -7.62
C ILE A 113 -3.41 -4.55 -6.97
N GLU A 114 -3.48 -5.02 -5.73
CA GLU A 114 -2.31 -5.56 -5.03
C GLU A 114 -1.77 -6.83 -5.68
N VAL A 115 -2.65 -7.78 -6.04
CA VAL A 115 -2.28 -9.01 -6.74
C VAL A 115 -1.57 -8.69 -8.06
N LEU A 116 -2.13 -7.78 -8.87
CA LEU A 116 -1.51 -7.35 -10.12
C LEU A 116 -0.13 -6.71 -9.90
N GLY A 117 0.00 -5.89 -8.84
CA GLY A 117 1.27 -5.28 -8.45
C GLY A 117 2.32 -6.29 -7.99
N ALA A 118 1.89 -7.33 -7.28
CA ALA A 118 2.76 -8.40 -6.78
C ALA A 118 3.26 -9.32 -7.90
N LEU A 119 2.37 -9.72 -8.81
CA LEU A 119 2.69 -10.62 -9.92
C LEU A 119 3.65 -10.00 -10.94
N LYS A 120 3.65 -8.67 -11.10
CA LYS A 120 4.53 -7.96 -12.03
C LYS A 120 6.01 -8.35 -11.91
N ASN A 121 6.50 -8.60 -10.70
CA ASN A 121 7.93 -8.86 -10.47
C ASN A 121 8.36 -10.31 -10.72
N ILE A 122 7.42 -11.21 -11.03
CA ILE A 122 7.69 -12.60 -11.36
C ILE A 122 7.83 -12.79 -12.88
N VAL A 123 7.18 -11.92 -13.66
CA VAL A 123 7.11 -11.96 -15.13
C VAL A 123 8.21 -11.12 -15.76
#